data_AF-A0A537DWU2-F1
#
_entry.id   AF-A0A537DWU2-F1
#
_cell.length_a   1.000
_cell.length_b   1.000
_cell.length_c   1.000
_cell.angle_alpha   90.00
_cell.angle_beta   90.00
_cell.angle_gamma   90.00
#
_symmetry.space_group_name_H-M   'P 1'
#
loop_
_entity.id
_entity.type
_entity.pdbx_description
1 polymer ?
#
loop_
_entity_poly.entity_id
_entity_poly.type
_entity_poly.pdbx_seq_one_letter_code
_entity_poly.pdbx_strand_id
1 'polypeptide(L)'
;MPKIFLLLLFCGLAHAQALSGRVSSAEEGAMEGVLVSAKQSGSSVTITVVSDTQGRYSFPASRLQPGTYSLGIRAVGYVLSGPATATVLPQETTIDLKLAKASNLAAQLSNAEWIASVPGTHSQKRTLLNCVGCHTLERVVRSTHDSAGFVQTLQRMAGYANQSTALRPQRRLADRDRELIGEERARFQREQAEWLSAINLSSGPGWRFALQSLLRPSGRGTRVIITEYDLPRPTIEPHDVVVDADGIAWYSDFGDQRIGKLDPKSGQVTEYPVPELKK
;
A
#
# COMPACT_ATOMS: atom_id res chain seq x y z
N MET A 1 -62.92 -0.36 -4.11
CA MET A 1 -61.78 -0.26 -5.03
C MET A 1 -60.60 -0.99 -4.42
N PRO A 2 -60.12 -2.11 -4.99
CA PRO A 2 -58.98 -2.84 -4.44
C PRO A 2 -57.69 -2.10 -4.80
N LYS A 3 -56.88 -1.79 -3.78
CA LYS A 3 -55.55 -1.21 -3.97
C LYS A 3 -54.58 -2.32 -4.36
N ILE A 4 -54.19 -2.34 -5.62
CA ILE A 4 -53.11 -3.19 -6.13
C ILE A 4 -51.78 -2.64 -5.57
N PHE A 5 -51.12 -3.41 -4.72
CA PHE A 5 -49.74 -3.14 -4.30
C PHE A 5 -48.81 -3.72 -5.37
N LEU A 6 -48.17 -2.84 -6.15
CA LEU A 6 -47.14 -3.23 -7.10
C LEU A 6 -45.82 -3.43 -6.33
N LEU A 7 -45.48 -4.70 -6.08
CA LEU A 7 -44.20 -5.08 -5.50
C LEU A 7 -43.12 -5.00 -6.59
N LEU A 8 -42.42 -3.87 -6.68
CA LEU A 8 -41.24 -3.73 -7.53
C LEU A 8 -40.08 -4.52 -6.90
N LEU A 9 -39.87 -5.75 -7.37
CA LEU A 9 -38.61 -6.46 -7.17
C LEU A 9 -37.50 -5.70 -7.89
N PHE A 10 -36.66 -4.99 -7.14
CA PHE A 10 -35.35 -4.58 -7.63
C PHE A 10 -34.46 -5.83 -7.72
N CYS A 11 -34.53 -6.52 -8.85
CA CYS A 11 -33.49 -7.44 -9.25
C CYS A 11 -32.26 -6.58 -9.59
N GLY A 12 -31.32 -6.44 -8.65
CA GLY A 12 -30.07 -5.75 -8.90
C GLY A 12 -29.39 -6.38 -10.11
N LEU A 13 -29.04 -5.57 -11.12
CA LEU A 13 -28.35 -6.03 -12.32
C LEU A 13 -27.05 -6.75 -11.91
N ALA A 14 -27.08 -8.08 -11.97
CA ALA A 14 -25.88 -8.89 -11.87
C ALA A 14 -24.99 -8.51 -13.05
N HIS A 15 -23.90 -7.81 -12.76
CA HIS A 15 -22.94 -7.46 -13.79
C HIS A 15 -22.24 -8.74 -14.26
N ALA A 16 -22.12 -8.92 -15.57
CA ALA A 16 -21.40 -10.06 -16.15
C ALA A 16 -19.99 -10.14 -15.56
N GLN A 17 -19.56 -11.35 -15.21
CA GLN A 17 -18.31 -11.62 -14.51
C GLN A 17 -17.29 -12.20 -15.50
N ALA A 18 -16.07 -11.69 -15.49
CA ALA A 18 -14.98 -12.27 -16.29
C ALA A 18 -14.24 -13.36 -15.51
N LEU A 19 -13.95 -13.08 -14.23
CA LEU A 19 -13.26 -13.99 -13.32
C LEU A 19 -13.94 -13.96 -11.96
N SER A 20 -14.33 -15.11 -11.44
CA SER A 20 -14.98 -15.24 -10.14
C SER A 20 -14.39 -16.41 -9.35
N GLY A 21 -14.70 -16.50 -8.06
CA GLY A 21 -14.31 -17.65 -7.26
C GLY A 21 -14.40 -17.40 -5.76
N ARG A 22 -13.85 -18.33 -4.99
CA ARG A 22 -13.80 -18.25 -3.52
C ARG A 22 -12.37 -18.24 -2.99
N VAL A 23 -12.14 -17.37 -2.02
CA VAL A 23 -10.92 -17.34 -1.22
C VAL A 23 -11.13 -18.12 0.07
N SER A 24 -10.20 -19.03 0.37
CA SER A 24 -10.25 -19.81 1.60
C SER A 24 -8.89 -20.21 2.13
N SER A 25 -8.80 -20.50 3.44
CA SER A 25 -7.64 -21.10 4.10
C SER A 25 -8.05 -22.29 4.95
N ALA A 26 -7.08 -23.10 5.37
CA ALA A 26 -7.32 -24.21 6.30
C ALA A 26 -7.77 -23.72 7.69
N GLU A 27 -7.28 -22.55 8.11
CA GLU A 27 -7.50 -22.01 9.44
C GLU A 27 -8.82 -21.25 9.58
N GLU A 28 -9.24 -20.51 8.53
CA GLU A 28 -10.42 -19.64 8.60
C GLU A 28 -11.60 -20.15 7.73
N GLY A 29 -11.39 -21.18 6.92
CA GLY A 29 -12.39 -21.60 5.93
C GLY A 29 -12.57 -20.52 4.87
N ALA A 30 -13.80 -20.10 4.60
CA ALA A 30 -14.07 -18.99 3.68
C ALA A 30 -13.61 -17.66 4.29
N MET A 31 -12.82 -16.88 3.55
CA MET A 31 -12.16 -15.69 4.09
C MET A 31 -12.78 -14.40 3.54
N GLU A 32 -13.41 -13.61 4.40
CA GLU A 32 -13.84 -12.25 4.08
C GLU A 32 -12.67 -11.26 4.05
N GLY A 33 -12.76 -10.26 3.17
CA GLY A 33 -11.89 -9.09 3.22
C GLY A 33 -10.52 -9.33 2.61
N VAL A 34 -10.30 -10.46 1.94
CA VAL A 34 -9.09 -10.68 1.15
C VAL A 34 -9.18 -9.86 -0.13
N LEU A 35 -8.21 -8.96 -0.31
CA LEU A 35 -8.00 -8.26 -1.57
C LEU A 35 -7.40 -9.26 -2.56
N VAL A 36 -8.03 -9.42 -3.72
CA VAL A 36 -7.58 -10.29 -4.81
C VAL A 36 -7.24 -9.41 -5.99
N SER A 37 -5.99 -9.47 -6.42
CA SER A 37 -5.45 -8.65 -7.50
C SER A 37 -5.24 -9.49 -8.75
N ALA A 38 -5.55 -8.93 -9.92
CA ALA A 38 -5.29 -9.53 -11.23
C ALA A 38 -4.57 -8.51 -12.11
N LYS A 39 -3.45 -8.92 -12.71
CA LYS A 39 -2.66 -8.12 -13.64
C LYS A 39 -2.37 -8.90 -14.91
N GLN A 40 -2.80 -8.38 -16.06
CA GLN A 40 -2.56 -9.04 -17.34
C GLN A 40 -1.07 -8.96 -17.69
N SER A 41 -0.52 -10.04 -18.29
CA SER A 41 0.86 -10.03 -18.76
C SER A 41 1.13 -8.86 -19.71
N GLY A 42 2.14 -8.04 -19.41
CA GLY A 42 2.51 -6.86 -20.19
C GLY A 42 1.68 -5.60 -19.94
N SER A 43 0.63 -5.68 -19.11
CA SER A 43 -0.16 -4.49 -18.72
C SER A 43 0.50 -3.72 -17.57
N SER A 44 0.38 -2.40 -17.59
CA SER A 44 0.68 -1.52 -16.45
C SER A 44 -0.47 -1.42 -15.45
N VAL A 45 -1.62 -2.05 -15.73
CA VAL A 45 -2.84 -1.90 -14.94
C VAL A 45 -3.09 -3.16 -14.11
N THR A 46 -3.28 -2.97 -12.80
CA THR A 46 -3.71 -4.02 -11.87
C THR A 46 -5.12 -3.71 -11.39
N ILE A 47 -6.01 -4.69 -11.45
CA ILE A 47 -7.36 -4.59 -10.86
C ILE A 47 -7.38 -5.40 -9.57
N THR A 48 -7.92 -4.82 -8.50
CA THR A 48 -8.09 -5.50 -7.21
C THR A 48 -9.54 -5.44 -6.79
N VAL A 49 -10.11 -6.59 -6.39
CA VAL A 49 -11.45 -6.74 -5.81
C VAL A 49 -11.34 -7.33 -4.41
N VAL A 50 -12.41 -7.30 -3.63
CA VAL A 50 -12.39 -7.80 -2.24
C VAL A 50 -13.41 -8.91 -2.07
N SER A 51 -13.01 -9.97 -1.38
CA SER A 51 -13.89 -11.11 -1.06
C SER A 51 -14.95 -10.76 -0.01
N ASP A 52 -16.14 -11.31 -0.19
CA ASP A 52 -17.29 -11.12 0.71
C ASP A 52 -17.27 -12.07 1.93
N THR A 53 -18.32 -11.99 2.76
CA THR A 53 -18.50 -12.83 3.97
C THR A 53 -18.48 -14.34 3.71
N GLN A 54 -18.71 -14.77 2.46
CA GLN A 54 -18.69 -16.17 2.05
C GLN A 54 -17.40 -16.49 1.26
N GLY A 55 -16.40 -15.61 1.34
CA GLY A 55 -15.12 -15.71 0.66
C GLY A 55 -15.21 -15.45 -0.85
N ARG A 56 -16.37 -15.07 -1.40
CA ARG A 56 -16.50 -14.91 -2.85
C ARG A 56 -15.90 -13.60 -3.31
N TYR A 57 -15.15 -13.66 -4.39
CA TYR A 57 -14.67 -12.49 -5.12
C TYR A 57 -15.15 -12.57 -6.57
N SER A 58 -15.25 -11.41 -7.22
CA SER A 58 -15.66 -11.34 -8.62
C SER A 58 -15.10 -10.10 -9.30
N PHE A 59 -14.47 -10.32 -10.45
CA PHE A 59 -14.01 -9.29 -11.37
C PHE A 59 -15.06 -9.08 -12.47
N PRO A 60 -15.57 -7.84 -12.66
CA PRO A 60 -16.52 -7.57 -13.73
C PRO A 60 -15.91 -7.76 -15.12
N ALA A 61 -16.72 -8.22 -16.08
CA ALA A 61 -16.33 -8.36 -17.47
C ALA A 61 -15.94 -7.03 -18.14
N SER A 62 -16.40 -5.91 -17.60
CA SER A 62 -15.97 -4.58 -18.06
C SER A 62 -14.55 -4.18 -17.61
N ARG A 63 -13.92 -4.97 -16.73
CA ARG A 63 -12.61 -4.66 -16.13
C ARG A 63 -11.51 -5.61 -16.53
N LEU A 64 -11.83 -6.85 -16.90
CA LEU A 64 -10.86 -7.82 -17.39
C LEU A 64 -11.23 -8.27 -18.81
N GLN A 65 -10.29 -8.13 -19.74
CA GLN A 65 -10.39 -8.70 -21.07
C GLN A 65 -9.89 -10.15 -21.07
N PRO A 66 -10.30 -10.99 -22.06
CA PRO A 66 -9.73 -12.33 -22.21
C PRO A 66 -8.20 -12.30 -22.33
N GLY A 67 -7.53 -13.21 -21.63
CA GLY A 67 -6.07 -13.29 -21.60
C GLY A 67 -5.51 -13.91 -20.32
N THR A 68 -4.19 -13.93 -20.21
CA THR A 68 -3.47 -14.50 -19.07
C THR A 68 -3.13 -13.42 -18.05
N TYR A 69 -3.47 -13.69 -16.79
CA TYR A 69 -3.26 -12.81 -15.65
C TYR A 69 -2.38 -13.49 -14.61
N SER A 70 -1.49 -12.71 -13.98
CA SER A 70 -0.97 -13.04 -12.66
C SER A 70 -2.00 -12.66 -11.60
N LEU A 71 -2.13 -13.52 -10.60
CA LEU A 71 -3.00 -13.32 -9.45
C LEU A 71 -2.16 -13.03 -8.20
N GLY A 72 -2.62 -12.06 -7.42
CA GLY A 72 -2.06 -11.71 -6.12
C GLY A 72 -3.15 -11.65 -5.06
N ILE A 73 -2.73 -11.69 -3.80
CA ILE A 73 -3.64 -11.42 -2.68
C ILE A 73 -2.99 -10.46 -1.69
N ARG A 74 -3.83 -9.73 -0.97
CA ARG A 74 -3.44 -9.03 0.25
C ARG A 74 -4.38 -9.42 1.39
N ALA A 75 -3.84 -10.22 2.30
CA ALA A 75 -4.42 -10.56 3.60
C ALA A 75 -3.26 -10.77 4.58
N VAL A 76 -3.06 -9.83 5.51
CA VAL A 76 -1.94 -9.88 6.45
C VAL A 76 -1.97 -11.19 7.24
N GLY A 77 -0.82 -11.85 7.34
CA GLY A 77 -0.66 -13.16 7.96
C GLY A 77 -0.94 -14.34 7.03
N TYR A 78 -1.23 -14.10 5.75
CA TYR A 78 -1.49 -15.13 4.75
C TYR A 78 -0.70 -14.89 3.47
N VAL A 79 -0.46 -15.98 2.74
CA VAL A 79 0.14 -15.99 1.40
C VAL A 79 -0.72 -16.85 0.47
N LEU A 80 -0.70 -16.53 -0.82
CA LEU A 80 -1.37 -17.33 -1.84
C LEU A 80 -0.63 -18.67 -2.01
N SER A 81 -1.32 -19.78 -1.76
CA SER A 81 -0.82 -21.12 -2.04
C SER A 81 -1.04 -21.53 -3.49
N GLY A 82 -2.05 -20.94 -4.13
CA GLY A 82 -2.32 -21.09 -5.55
C GLY A 82 -3.82 -21.06 -5.88
N PRO A 83 -4.14 -21.00 -7.19
CA PRO A 83 -3.22 -20.76 -8.30
C PRO A 83 -2.72 -19.30 -8.33
N ALA A 84 -1.49 -19.08 -8.82
CA ALA A 84 -0.88 -17.75 -8.96
C ALA A 84 -1.13 -17.10 -10.33
N THR A 85 -1.79 -17.81 -11.24
CA THR A 85 -2.14 -17.33 -12.58
C THR A 85 -3.54 -17.79 -12.96
N ALA A 86 -4.16 -17.05 -13.88
CA ALA A 86 -5.48 -17.36 -14.43
C ALA A 86 -5.51 -17.05 -15.93
N THR A 87 -6.18 -17.91 -16.70
CA THR A 87 -6.54 -17.62 -18.08
C THR A 87 -8.00 -17.23 -18.11
N VAL A 88 -8.28 -15.95 -18.32
CA VAL A 88 -9.64 -15.42 -18.46
C VAL A 88 -10.10 -15.67 -19.89
N LEU A 89 -11.21 -16.39 -20.05
CA LEU A 89 -11.84 -16.70 -21.33
C LEU A 89 -12.88 -15.62 -21.70
N PRO A 90 -13.40 -15.59 -22.95
CA PRO A 90 -14.55 -14.76 -23.30
C PRO A 90 -15.81 -15.08 -22.50
N GLN A 91 -15.93 -16.33 -22.05
CA GLN A 91 -16.94 -16.78 -21.10
C GLN A 91 -16.44 -16.61 -19.65
N GLU A 92 -17.36 -16.69 -18.69
CA GLU A 92 -17.02 -16.63 -17.27
C GLU A 92 -15.97 -17.69 -16.90
N THR A 93 -14.91 -17.26 -16.23
CA THR A 93 -13.87 -18.14 -15.67
C THR A 93 -14.04 -18.21 -14.16
N THR A 94 -14.04 -19.41 -13.57
CA THR A 94 -14.13 -19.59 -12.12
C THR A 94 -12.86 -20.25 -11.58
N ILE A 95 -12.24 -19.63 -10.58
CA ILE A 95 -11.00 -20.11 -9.94
C ILE A 95 -11.09 -19.89 -8.44
N ASP A 96 -10.92 -20.93 -7.64
CA ASP A 96 -10.82 -20.79 -6.19
C ASP A 96 -9.37 -20.56 -5.77
N LEU A 97 -9.17 -19.65 -4.80
CA LEU A 97 -7.86 -19.31 -4.26
C LEU A 97 -7.69 -19.92 -2.86
N LYS A 98 -6.59 -20.66 -2.69
CA LYS A 98 -6.19 -21.22 -1.40
C LYS A 98 -5.07 -20.41 -0.79
N LEU A 99 -5.22 -20.07 0.49
CA LEU A 99 -4.27 -19.30 1.27
C LEU A 99 -3.67 -20.19 2.37
N ALA A 100 -2.40 -19.97 2.67
CA ALA A 100 -1.69 -20.56 3.80
C ALA A 100 -1.19 -19.46 4.73
N LYS A 101 -0.98 -19.79 6.01
CA LYS A 101 -0.35 -18.88 6.96
C LYS A 101 1.03 -18.44 6.47
N ALA A 102 1.28 -17.14 6.57
CA ALA A 102 2.58 -16.57 6.28
C ALA A 102 3.60 -16.99 7.37
N SER A 103 4.75 -17.49 6.95
CA SER A 103 5.86 -17.80 7.86
C SER A 103 6.57 -16.55 8.39
N ASN A 104 6.46 -15.43 7.67
CA ASN A 104 7.06 -14.15 8.03
C ASN A 104 6.01 -13.04 8.03
N LEU A 105 5.33 -12.86 9.17
CA LEU A 105 4.34 -11.80 9.35
C LEU A 105 4.95 -10.39 9.24
N ALA A 106 6.17 -10.20 9.74
CA ALA A 106 6.84 -8.89 9.76
C ALA A 106 7.03 -8.30 8.36
N ALA A 107 7.33 -9.14 7.36
CA ALA A 107 7.48 -8.73 5.96
C ALA A 107 6.16 -8.28 5.30
N GLN A 108 5.03 -8.48 5.98
CA GLN A 108 3.70 -8.11 5.50
C GLN A 108 3.10 -6.91 6.21
N LEU A 109 3.75 -6.35 7.23
CA LEU A 109 3.19 -5.25 8.01
C LEU A 109 3.37 -3.91 7.30
N SER A 110 2.30 -3.14 7.25
CA SER A 110 2.32 -1.73 6.88
C SER A 110 2.97 -0.87 7.98
N ASN A 111 3.28 0.39 7.66
CA ASN A 111 3.77 1.35 8.65
C ASN A 111 2.79 1.53 9.82
N ALA A 112 1.48 1.52 9.55
CA ALA A 112 0.46 1.63 10.59
C ALA A 112 0.46 0.43 11.54
N GLU A 113 0.63 -0.78 11.01
CA GLU A 113 0.74 -2.00 11.81
C GLU A 113 2.02 -2.04 12.63
N TRP A 114 3.14 -1.55 12.09
CA TRP A 114 4.36 -1.36 12.86
C TRP A 114 4.15 -0.38 14.03
N ILE A 115 3.51 0.77 13.80
CA ILE A 115 3.21 1.76 14.86
C ILE A 115 2.26 1.19 15.93
N ALA A 116 1.28 0.39 15.51
CA ALA A 116 0.39 -0.31 16.43
C ALA A 116 1.15 -1.33 17.30
N SER A 117 2.03 -2.11 16.69
CA SER A 117 2.81 -3.19 17.32
C SER A 117 3.83 -2.71 18.35
N VAL A 118 4.60 -1.65 18.04
CA VAL A 118 5.73 -1.24 18.88
C VAL A 118 5.26 -0.70 20.24
N PRO A 119 5.94 -0.97 21.35
CA PRO A 119 5.65 -0.35 22.63
C PRO A 119 6.14 1.10 22.67
N GLY A 120 5.54 1.93 23.51
CA GLY A 120 5.96 3.31 23.71
C GLY A 120 4.81 4.25 24.03
N THR A 121 5.16 5.44 24.50
CA THR A 121 4.23 6.53 24.76
C THR A 121 3.60 7.05 23.45
N HIS A 122 2.45 7.71 23.56
CA HIS A 122 1.82 8.36 22.41
C HIS A 122 2.77 9.35 21.72
N SER A 123 3.57 10.10 22.49
CA SER A 123 4.55 11.04 21.94
C SER A 123 5.65 10.34 21.13
N GLN A 124 6.21 9.24 21.63
CA GLN A 124 7.22 8.45 20.92
C GLN A 124 6.66 7.89 19.60
N LYS A 125 5.47 7.28 19.65
CA LYS A 125 4.81 6.73 18.47
C LYS A 125 4.47 7.81 17.43
N ARG A 126 4.03 8.99 17.88
CA ARG A 126 3.73 10.12 16.99
C ARG A 126 4.96 10.55 16.19
N THR A 127 6.16 10.47 16.76
CA THR A 127 7.41 10.78 16.04
C THR A 127 7.65 9.84 14.86
N LEU A 128 7.21 8.58 14.91
CA LEU A 128 7.36 7.64 13.80
C LEU A 128 6.60 8.07 12.54
N LEU A 129 5.54 8.87 12.68
CA LEU A 129 4.81 9.44 11.53
C LEU A 129 5.68 10.38 10.70
N ASN A 130 6.74 10.94 11.27
CA ASN A 130 7.71 11.76 10.55
C ASN A 130 8.80 10.93 9.85
N CYS A 131 8.85 9.61 10.09
CA CYS A 131 9.89 8.72 9.54
C CYS A 131 9.45 8.00 8.25
N VAL A 132 8.16 8.03 7.90
CA VAL A 132 7.59 7.18 6.84
C VAL A 132 7.63 7.79 5.44
N GLY A 133 8.12 9.02 5.30
CA GLY A 133 8.21 9.69 3.99
C GLY A 133 9.28 9.10 3.08
N CYS A 134 10.45 8.79 3.62
CA CYS A 134 11.61 8.35 2.81
C CYS A 134 11.72 6.83 2.66
N HIS A 135 11.25 6.08 3.65
CA HIS A 135 11.28 4.61 3.68
C HIS A 135 10.24 4.06 4.66
N THR A 136 9.94 2.77 4.58
CA THR A 136 9.05 2.09 5.54
C THR A 136 9.71 1.96 6.92
N LEU A 137 8.89 1.84 7.97
CA LEU A 137 9.35 1.59 9.34
C LEU A 137 10.02 0.22 9.51
N GLU A 138 9.74 -0.72 8.60
CA GLU A 138 10.35 -2.03 8.57
C GLU A 138 11.89 -1.93 8.64
N ARG A 139 12.50 -0.99 7.90
CA ARG A 139 13.95 -0.76 7.92
C ARG A 139 14.48 -0.37 9.30
N VAL A 140 13.68 0.37 10.08
CA VAL A 140 14.04 0.85 11.42
C VAL A 140 13.96 -0.31 12.41
N VAL A 141 12.80 -0.98 12.47
CA VAL A 141 12.53 -2.04 13.46
C VAL A 141 13.27 -3.34 13.17
N ARG A 142 13.72 -3.59 11.93
CA ARG A 142 14.58 -4.74 11.58
C ARG A 142 16.08 -4.44 11.69
N SER A 143 16.46 -3.20 11.97
CA SER A 143 17.87 -2.85 12.12
C SER A 143 18.48 -3.47 13.39
N THR A 144 19.80 -3.56 13.42
CA THR A 144 20.59 -3.98 14.59
C THR A 144 21.34 -2.80 15.24
N HIS A 145 20.97 -1.57 14.90
CA HIS A 145 21.60 -0.37 15.46
C HIS A 145 21.33 -0.28 16.97
N ASP A 146 22.38 -0.13 17.77
CA ASP A 146 22.28 0.31 19.14
C ASP A 146 21.97 1.83 19.20
N SER A 147 21.82 2.37 20.40
CA SER A 147 21.52 3.79 20.59
C SER A 147 22.57 4.70 19.90
N ALA A 148 23.86 4.39 20.05
CA ALA A 148 24.93 5.18 19.43
C ALA A 148 24.85 5.16 17.89
N GLY A 149 24.62 3.98 17.30
CA GLY A 149 24.43 3.81 15.86
C GLY A 149 23.18 4.52 15.33
N PHE A 150 22.10 4.56 16.12
CA PHE A 150 20.91 5.32 15.76
C PHE A 150 21.14 6.82 15.81
N VAL A 151 21.88 7.36 16.79
CA VAL A 151 22.21 8.80 16.81
C VAL A 151 22.90 9.20 15.51
N GLN A 152 23.92 8.45 15.07
CA GLN A 152 24.62 8.70 13.80
C GLN A 152 23.66 8.61 12.60
N THR A 153 22.75 7.63 12.62
CA THR A 153 21.78 7.43 11.56
C THR A 153 20.78 8.59 11.47
N LEU A 154 20.22 9.02 12.60
CA LEU A 154 19.28 10.14 12.70
C LEU A 154 19.92 11.46 12.28
N GLN A 155 21.18 11.69 12.67
CA GLN A 155 21.96 12.86 12.22
C GLN A 155 22.16 12.86 10.70
N ARG A 156 22.52 11.71 10.13
CA ARG A 156 22.68 11.59 8.67
C ARG A 156 21.36 11.76 7.94
N MET A 157 20.26 11.20 8.48
CA MET A 157 18.91 11.32 7.93
C MET A 157 18.43 12.77 7.93
N ALA A 158 18.68 13.51 9.00
CA ALA A 158 18.34 14.93 9.08
C ALA A 158 18.99 15.76 7.97
N GLY A 159 20.09 15.30 7.35
CA GLY A 159 20.72 15.97 6.21
C GLY A 159 20.01 15.81 4.86
N TYR A 160 18.88 15.10 4.77
CA TYR A 160 18.15 14.84 3.53
C TYR A 160 16.80 15.56 3.47
N ALA A 161 16.36 15.92 2.26
CA ALA A 161 15.05 16.52 2.00
C ALA A 161 13.92 15.49 2.21
N ASN A 162 12.67 15.95 2.38
CA ASN A 162 11.54 15.04 2.65
C ASN A 162 11.25 14.10 1.47
N GLN A 163 11.43 14.57 0.23
CA GLN A 163 11.28 13.77 -0.99
C GLN A 163 12.52 12.90 -1.30
N SER A 164 13.45 12.79 -0.34
CA SER A 164 14.63 11.96 -0.54
C SER A 164 14.24 10.51 -0.37
N THR A 165 14.58 9.68 -1.35
CA THR A 165 14.42 8.22 -1.28
C THR A 165 15.76 7.53 -1.43
N ALA A 166 15.79 6.21 -1.25
CA ALA A 166 17.00 5.42 -1.51
C ALA A 166 17.43 5.48 -2.99
N LEU A 167 16.47 5.62 -3.91
CA LEU A 167 16.72 5.70 -5.35
C LEU A 167 17.09 7.13 -5.79
N ARG A 168 16.62 8.15 -5.06
CA ARG A 168 16.91 9.56 -5.34
C ARG A 168 17.29 10.29 -4.03
N PRO A 169 18.54 10.12 -3.55
CA PRO A 169 18.99 10.81 -2.34
C PRO A 169 19.17 12.31 -2.61
N GLN A 170 18.50 13.15 -1.82
CA GLN A 170 18.50 14.61 -2.00
C GLN A 170 19.01 15.31 -0.72
N ARG A 171 20.27 15.75 -0.73
CA ARG A 171 20.87 16.47 0.41
C ARG A 171 20.27 17.86 0.53
N ARG A 172 20.00 18.29 1.77
CA ARG A 172 19.58 19.67 2.03
C ARG A 172 20.76 20.61 1.91
N LEU A 173 20.51 21.80 1.36
CA LEU A 173 21.49 22.87 1.27
C LEU A 173 21.45 23.81 2.49
N ALA A 174 20.35 23.79 3.24
CA ALA A 174 20.14 24.59 4.44
C ALA A 174 19.26 23.84 5.45
N ASP A 175 19.32 24.29 6.71
CA ASP A 175 18.38 23.86 7.74
C ASP A 175 16.97 24.43 7.47
N ARG A 176 15.94 23.82 8.07
CA ARG A 176 14.57 24.31 7.98
C ARG A 176 14.25 25.28 9.10
N ASP A 177 13.52 26.34 8.76
CA ASP A 177 12.86 27.19 9.73
C ASP A 177 11.89 26.32 10.55
N ARG A 178 12.10 26.25 11.87
CA ARG A 178 11.35 25.46 12.89
C ARG A 178 11.86 24.05 13.20
N GLU A 179 13.04 23.66 12.73
CA GLU A 179 13.70 22.48 13.29
C GLU A 179 14.36 22.79 14.64
N LEU A 180 14.38 21.81 15.55
CA LEU A 180 15.23 21.85 16.74
C LEU A 180 16.68 22.07 16.30
N ILE A 181 17.48 22.81 17.06
CA ILE A 181 18.90 23.08 16.77
C ILE A 181 19.78 22.83 18.00
N GLY A 182 21.09 22.72 17.79
CA GLY A 182 22.08 22.60 18.87
C GLY A 182 21.80 21.46 19.84
N GLU A 183 21.95 21.75 21.14
CA GLU A 183 21.77 20.76 22.22
C GLU A 183 20.36 20.18 22.31
N GLU A 184 19.33 20.94 21.93
CA GLU A 184 17.95 20.44 21.96
C GLU A 184 17.73 19.37 20.90
N ARG A 185 18.25 19.59 19.67
CA ARG A 185 18.28 18.56 18.61
C ARG A 185 19.05 17.34 19.07
N ALA A 186 20.23 17.55 19.66
CA ALA A 186 21.09 16.45 20.10
C ALA A 186 20.43 15.61 21.20
N ARG A 187 19.78 16.25 22.18
CA ARG A 187 19.01 15.56 23.23
C ARG A 187 17.86 14.77 22.65
N PHE A 188 17.04 15.37 21.79
CA PHE A 188 15.92 14.69 21.14
C PHE A 188 16.39 13.46 20.34
N GLN A 189 17.49 13.57 19.59
CA GLN A 189 18.05 12.45 18.84
C GLN A 189 18.55 11.32 19.74
N ARG A 190 19.16 11.63 20.90
CA ARG A 190 19.57 10.62 21.88
C ARG A 190 18.37 9.89 22.47
N GLU A 191 17.37 10.63 22.96
CA GLU A 191 16.14 10.05 23.52
C GLU A 191 15.40 9.19 22.48
N GLN A 192 15.34 9.65 21.23
CA GLN A 192 14.75 8.88 20.14
C GLN A 192 15.57 7.62 19.83
N ALA A 193 16.89 7.73 19.74
CA ALA A 193 17.78 6.61 19.44
C ALA A 193 17.73 5.51 20.51
N GLU A 194 17.66 5.88 21.79
CA GLU A 194 17.48 4.95 22.90
C GLU A 194 16.19 4.15 22.72
N TRP A 195 15.07 4.82 22.47
CA TRP A 195 13.79 4.14 22.26
C TRP A 195 13.78 3.28 20.99
N LEU A 196 14.31 3.78 19.87
CA LEU A 196 14.39 3.01 18.62
C LEU A 196 15.24 1.74 18.79
N SER A 197 16.34 1.80 19.55
CA SER A 197 17.17 0.62 19.86
C SER A 197 16.44 -0.39 20.76
N ALA A 198 15.49 0.05 21.58
CA ALA A 198 14.69 -0.85 22.41
C ALA A 198 13.61 -1.62 21.62
N ILE A 199 13.22 -1.11 20.45
CA ILE A 199 12.15 -1.70 19.60
C ILE A 199 12.68 -2.37 18.32
N ASN A 200 14.00 -2.40 18.10
CA ASN A 200 14.62 -3.07 16.96
C ASN A 200 15.27 -4.41 17.36
N LEU A 201 16.13 -4.95 16.49
CA LEU A 201 16.82 -6.23 16.67
C LEU A 201 18.24 -6.10 17.27
N SER A 202 18.59 -4.95 17.86
CA SER A 202 19.92 -4.73 18.45
C SER A 202 20.22 -5.64 19.65
N SER A 203 19.18 -6.08 20.36
CA SER A 203 19.31 -6.90 21.57
C SER A 203 19.11 -8.41 21.35
N GLY A 204 18.86 -8.84 20.10
CA GLY A 204 18.64 -10.25 19.77
C GLY A 204 17.85 -10.47 18.47
N PRO A 205 17.67 -11.75 18.07
CA PRO A 205 17.09 -12.12 16.77
C PRO A 205 15.58 -11.91 16.64
N GLY A 206 14.90 -11.38 17.66
CA GLY A 206 13.45 -11.19 17.65
C GLY A 206 13.01 -9.98 18.47
N TRP A 207 11.80 -9.50 18.16
CA TRP A 207 11.17 -8.40 18.88
C TRP A 207 10.66 -8.85 20.24
N ARG A 208 10.77 -7.95 21.24
CA ARG A 208 10.25 -8.16 22.61
C ARG A 208 8.76 -7.81 22.75
N PHE A 209 8.08 -7.61 21.64
CA PHE A 209 6.67 -7.26 21.56
C PHE A 209 5.99 -8.09 20.48
N ALA A 210 4.69 -8.31 20.65
CA ALA A 210 3.88 -9.02 19.67
C ALA A 210 3.56 -8.11 18.48
N LEU A 211 3.62 -8.69 17.28
CA LEU A 211 3.18 -8.03 16.06
C LEU A 211 1.66 -8.00 16.00
N GLN A 212 1.12 -6.83 15.67
CA GLN A 212 -0.31 -6.58 15.50
C GLN A 212 -0.60 -6.29 14.04
N SER A 213 -1.55 -7.04 13.48
CA SER A 213 -2.12 -6.75 12.16
C SER A 213 -3.43 -5.98 12.29
N LEU A 214 -3.73 -5.12 11.31
CA LEU A 214 -5.03 -4.46 11.22
C LEU A 214 -6.09 -5.43 10.69
N LEU A 215 -7.35 -5.14 11.02
CA LEU A 215 -8.48 -5.92 10.52
C LEU A 215 -8.62 -5.76 9.01
N ARG A 216 -9.00 -6.85 8.34
CA ARG A 216 -9.38 -6.82 6.92
C ARG A 216 -10.68 -6.03 6.72
N PRO A 217 -10.92 -5.46 5.52
CA PRO A 217 -12.22 -4.87 5.19
C PRO A 217 -13.37 -5.87 5.40
N SER A 218 -14.51 -5.39 5.87
CA SER A 218 -15.69 -6.23 6.10
C SER A 218 -16.99 -5.50 5.70
N GLY A 219 -18.06 -6.27 5.51
CA GLY A 219 -19.39 -5.74 5.23
C GLY A 219 -19.43 -4.90 3.95
N ARG A 220 -19.78 -3.61 4.05
CA ARG A 220 -19.79 -2.71 2.87
C ARG A 220 -18.37 -2.41 2.35
N GLY A 221 -17.35 -2.53 3.18
CA GLY A 221 -15.95 -2.28 2.80
C GLY A 221 -15.41 -3.28 1.78
N THR A 222 -16.08 -4.43 1.58
CA THR A 222 -15.70 -5.41 0.56
C THR A 222 -16.25 -5.08 -0.84
N ARG A 223 -17.12 -4.07 -0.95
CA ARG A 223 -17.76 -3.68 -2.21
C ARG A 223 -16.97 -2.59 -2.92
N VAL A 224 -15.72 -2.87 -3.23
CA VAL A 224 -14.81 -1.94 -3.89
C VAL A 224 -14.05 -2.62 -5.02
N ILE A 225 -13.74 -1.84 -6.06
CA ILE A 225 -12.81 -2.21 -7.13
C ILE A 225 -11.73 -1.15 -7.12
N ILE A 226 -10.49 -1.58 -6.94
CA ILE A 226 -9.31 -0.73 -6.95
C ILE A 226 -8.63 -0.93 -8.31
N THR A 227 -8.13 0.14 -8.90
CA THR A 227 -7.32 0.10 -10.11
C THR A 227 -6.04 0.84 -9.87
N GLU A 228 -4.94 0.13 -10.04
CA GLU A 228 -3.59 0.61 -9.81
C GLU A 228 -2.88 0.68 -11.15
N TYR A 229 -2.14 1.77 -11.36
CA TYR A 229 -1.40 2.04 -12.58
C TYR A 229 0.08 2.11 -12.23
N ASP A 230 0.88 1.22 -12.82
CA ASP A 230 2.33 1.30 -12.74
C ASP A 230 2.79 2.57 -13.44
N LEU A 231 3.58 3.38 -12.75
CA LEU A 231 4.20 4.57 -13.32
C LEU A 231 5.55 4.22 -13.96
N PRO A 232 5.94 4.90 -15.05
CA PRO A 232 7.08 4.48 -15.88
C PRO A 232 8.45 4.63 -15.20
N ARG A 233 8.55 5.43 -14.13
CA ARG A 233 9.77 5.60 -13.35
C ARG A 233 9.51 5.25 -11.88
N PRO A 234 10.41 4.50 -11.22
CA PRO A 234 10.27 4.13 -9.82
C PRO A 234 10.50 5.30 -8.85
N THR A 235 10.97 6.44 -9.34
CA THR A 235 11.18 7.66 -8.56
C THR A 235 10.00 8.63 -8.59
N ILE A 236 8.92 8.31 -9.32
CA ILE A 236 7.74 9.18 -9.36
C ILE A 236 7.01 9.09 -8.03
N GLU A 237 6.72 10.25 -7.44
CA GLU A 237 5.95 10.40 -6.21
C GLU A 237 4.71 11.25 -6.54
N PRO A 238 3.62 10.63 -7.04
CA PRO A 238 2.45 11.37 -7.48
C PRO A 238 1.75 12.04 -6.28
N HIS A 239 1.55 13.34 -6.39
CA HIS A 239 0.89 14.17 -5.37
C HIS A 239 -0.13 15.13 -6.03
N ASP A 240 -1.06 15.65 -5.23
CA ASP A 240 -2.08 16.63 -5.64
C ASP A 240 -2.83 16.26 -6.94
N VAL A 241 -3.36 15.02 -6.99
CA VAL A 241 -4.04 14.52 -8.19
C VAL A 241 -5.34 15.27 -8.47
N VAL A 242 -5.53 15.72 -9.71
CA VAL A 242 -6.77 16.32 -10.23
C VAL A 242 -7.22 15.57 -11.47
N VAL A 243 -8.53 15.32 -11.59
CA VAL A 243 -9.12 14.70 -12.78
C VAL A 243 -9.82 15.77 -13.62
N ASP A 244 -9.48 15.87 -14.90
CA ASP A 244 -10.11 16.81 -15.82
C ASP A 244 -11.46 16.31 -16.38
N ALA A 245 -12.11 17.14 -17.21
CA ALA A 245 -13.43 16.85 -17.76
C ALA A 245 -13.45 15.63 -18.72
N ASP A 246 -12.30 15.26 -19.29
CA ASP A 246 -12.15 14.10 -20.16
C ASP A 246 -11.85 12.81 -19.38
N GLY A 247 -11.71 12.93 -18.05
CA GLY A 247 -11.39 11.84 -17.14
C GLY A 247 -9.90 11.52 -17.06
N ILE A 248 -9.02 12.42 -17.50
CA ILE A 248 -7.57 12.27 -17.40
C ILE A 248 -7.10 12.72 -16.02
N ALA A 249 -6.23 11.92 -15.41
CA ALA A 249 -5.63 12.23 -14.13
C ALA A 249 -4.31 13.01 -14.32
N TRP A 250 -4.25 14.21 -13.77
CA TRP A 250 -3.05 15.03 -13.69
C TRP A 250 -2.48 15.00 -12.28
N TYR A 251 -1.17 14.90 -12.14
CA TYR A 251 -0.49 14.88 -10.85
C TYR A 251 0.81 15.68 -10.88
N SER A 252 1.18 16.27 -9.75
CA SER A 252 2.54 16.76 -9.54
C SER A 252 3.45 15.61 -9.13
N ASP A 253 4.64 15.50 -9.72
CA ASP A 253 5.67 14.58 -9.25
C ASP A 253 6.46 15.26 -8.13
N PHE A 254 6.42 14.72 -6.91
CA PHE A 254 7.25 15.19 -5.80
C PHE A 254 8.67 14.65 -5.87
N GLY A 255 8.85 13.56 -6.62
CA GLY A 255 10.11 12.89 -6.84
C GLY A 255 10.93 13.51 -7.96
N ASP A 256 10.38 14.44 -8.76
CA ASP A 256 11.10 15.22 -9.79
C ASP A 256 10.32 16.48 -10.20
N GLN A 257 10.95 17.48 -10.82
CA GLN A 257 10.26 18.70 -11.26
C GLN A 257 9.43 18.47 -12.54
N ARG A 258 8.36 17.67 -12.44
CA ARG A 258 7.52 17.26 -13.56
C ARG A 258 6.03 17.27 -13.19
N ILE A 259 5.18 17.47 -14.20
CA ILE A 259 3.74 17.22 -14.13
C ILE A 259 3.46 15.95 -14.93
N GLY A 260 2.80 14.98 -14.31
CA GLY A 260 2.37 13.76 -14.97
C GLY A 260 0.91 13.82 -15.41
N LYS A 261 0.63 13.15 -16.52
CA LYS A 261 -0.68 12.96 -17.11
C LYS A 261 -0.89 11.46 -17.32
N LEU A 262 -1.87 10.88 -16.64
CA LEU A 262 -2.29 9.48 -16.76
C LEU A 262 -3.67 9.43 -17.40
N ASP A 263 -3.80 8.69 -18.50
CA ASP A 263 -5.11 8.29 -19.05
C ASP A 263 -5.56 6.98 -18.37
N PRO A 264 -6.60 7.00 -17.52
CA PRO A 264 -7.05 5.80 -16.81
C PRO A 264 -7.62 4.71 -17.73
N LYS A 265 -8.04 5.04 -18.96
CA LYS A 265 -8.62 4.05 -19.90
C LYS A 265 -7.53 3.21 -20.55
N SER A 266 -6.44 3.84 -20.97
CA SER A 266 -5.31 3.17 -21.63
C SER A 266 -4.18 2.78 -20.67
N GLY A 267 -4.11 3.41 -19.50
CA GLY A 267 -2.97 3.30 -18.58
C GLY A 267 -1.72 4.06 -19.08
N GLN A 268 -1.84 4.86 -20.13
CA GLN A 268 -0.71 5.62 -20.68
C GLN A 268 -0.36 6.80 -19.77
N VAL A 269 0.94 6.95 -19.50
CA VAL A 269 1.50 8.07 -18.73
C VAL A 269 2.37 8.93 -19.64
N THR A 270 2.17 10.25 -19.59
CA THR A 270 3.02 11.26 -20.21
C THR A 270 3.52 12.24 -19.15
N GLU A 271 4.80 12.61 -19.17
CA GLU A 271 5.39 13.52 -18.20
C GLU A 271 5.95 14.78 -18.85
N TYR A 272 5.58 15.94 -18.31
CA TYR A 272 6.00 17.25 -18.78
C TYR A 272 7.01 17.85 -17.78
N PRO A 273 8.22 18.24 -18.22
CA PRO A 273 9.14 18.94 -17.32
C PRO A 273 8.58 20.31 -16.94
N VAL A 274 8.71 20.69 -15.67
CA VAL A 274 8.41 22.05 -15.22
C VAL A 274 9.59 22.95 -15.63
N PRO A 275 9.35 24.07 -16.34
CA PRO A 275 10.44 24.98 -16.71
C PRO A 275 11.15 25.53 -15.48
N GLU A 276 12.46 25.34 -15.40
CA GLU A 276 13.28 26.00 -14.40
C GLU A 276 13.49 27.46 -14.81
N LEU A 277 12.88 28.38 -14.08
CA LEU A 277 13.23 29.79 -14.19
C LEU A 277 14.64 29.94 -13.59
N LYS A 278 15.67 30.02 -14.44
CA LYS A 278 17.03 30.38 -14.01
C LYS A 278 16.95 31.68 -13.22
N LYS A 279 17.35 31.63 -11.96
CA LYS A 279 17.66 32.82 -11.15
C LYS A 279 19.16 33.05 -11.17
#